data_AF-A0A0C2I9Y4-F1
#
_entry.id   AF-A0A0C2I9Y4-F1
#
_cell.length_a   1.000
_cell.length_b   1.000
_cell.length_c   1.000
_cell.angle_alpha   90.00
_cell.angle_beta   90.00
_cell.angle_gamma   90.00
#
_symmetry.space_group_name_H-M   'P 1'
#
loop_
_entity.id
_entity.type
_entity.pdbx_description
1 polymer ?
#
loop_
_entity_poly.entity_id
_entity_poly.type
_entity_poly.pdbx_seq_one_letter_code
_entity_poly.pdbx_strand_id
1 'polypeptide(L)'
;MSGYRLYDESSVSTIRTIQALRGLGLTLDAIAQVLRDRQVALTQVIAESRRAIDAELTRLNTLNERLAVLQAASDSGLNWRDADWPDTLALLERYRERFDTAEIATILARWKDTESTLSRLFVDVRDAMDRQVLPDSGEAQKLAYRWLAAAMQWMNGDIGIARRWRQLHDDAVPAPDHAGLDHALIAYIEQATRLHLAAWRRHLTDDEIQRLDKTLSAEWITFGADVRLAIACGADNGDIASLVSRWHSLLERTTHGDVALRGKLLQALLGEPILQAGHPIGLDILAWLQRQGALLVDDGNTVSGA
;
A
#
# COMPACT_ATOMS: atom_id res chain seq x y z
N MET A 1 70.28 -20.68 -42.74
CA MET A 1 70.34 -19.79 -41.56
C MET A 1 69.06 -18.96 -41.52
N SER A 2 68.32 -19.13 -40.41
CA SER A 2 67.26 -18.30 -39.80
C SER A 2 66.41 -17.35 -40.66
N GLY A 3 65.16 -17.73 -40.91
CA GLY A 3 64.09 -16.85 -41.37
C GLY A 3 63.37 -16.22 -40.18
N TYR A 4 63.77 -15.01 -39.80
CA TYR A 4 63.11 -14.22 -38.76
C TYR A 4 61.97 -13.43 -39.39
N ARG A 5 60.72 -13.89 -39.24
CA ARG A 5 59.53 -13.06 -39.50
C ARG A 5 59.46 -12.00 -38.40
N LEU A 6 60.13 -10.88 -38.61
CA LEU A 6 59.93 -9.65 -37.87
C LEU A 6 58.46 -9.24 -38.04
N TYR A 7 57.64 -9.52 -37.02
CA TYR A 7 56.46 -8.70 -36.82
C TYR A 7 56.97 -7.29 -36.54
N ASP A 8 56.69 -6.36 -37.44
CA ASP A 8 56.95 -4.94 -37.25
C ASP A 8 56.21 -4.47 -35.97
N GLU A 9 56.80 -3.53 -35.24
CA GLU A 9 56.28 -3.03 -33.96
C GLU A 9 54.86 -2.44 -34.14
N SER A 10 54.60 -1.89 -35.33
CA SER A 10 53.29 -1.43 -35.78
C SER A 10 52.23 -2.54 -35.84
N SER A 11 52.63 -3.76 -36.23
CA SER A 11 51.75 -4.92 -36.36
C SER A 11 51.41 -5.51 -34.99
N VAL A 12 52.38 -5.54 -34.07
CA VAL A 12 52.16 -5.94 -32.68
C VAL A 12 51.22 -4.95 -31.97
N SER A 13 51.41 -3.65 -32.20
CA SER A 13 50.52 -2.60 -31.68
C SER A 13 49.09 -2.75 -32.20
N THR A 14 48.93 -2.99 -33.50
CA THR A 14 47.62 -3.22 -34.14
C THR A 14 46.89 -4.44 -33.57
N ILE A 15 47.61 -5.56 -33.36
CA ILE A 15 47.03 -6.76 -32.76
C ILE A 15 46.59 -6.50 -31.31
N ARG A 16 47.39 -5.79 -30.51
CA ARG A 16 47.01 -5.40 -29.14
C ARG A 16 45.78 -4.50 -29.13
N THR A 17 45.67 -3.56 -30.07
CA THR A 17 44.48 -2.72 -30.22
C THR A 17 43.25 -3.56 -30.59
N ILE A 18 43.37 -4.49 -31.55
CA ILE A 18 42.27 -5.39 -31.93
C ILE A 18 41.83 -6.26 -30.73
N GLN A 19 42.78 -6.81 -29.97
CA GLN A 19 42.49 -7.61 -28.79
C GLN A 19 41.80 -6.79 -27.68
N ALA A 20 42.26 -5.57 -27.43
CA ALA A 20 41.64 -4.67 -26.46
C ALA A 20 40.22 -4.28 -26.88
N LEU A 21 40.01 -3.91 -28.15
CA LEU A 21 38.69 -3.53 -28.68
C LEU A 21 37.72 -4.72 -28.70
N ARG A 22 38.20 -5.92 -29.01
CA ARG A 22 37.39 -7.15 -28.90
C ARG A 22 37.06 -7.48 -27.45
N GLY A 23 37.97 -7.25 -26.52
CA GLY A 23 37.73 -7.36 -25.08
C GLY A 23 36.67 -6.38 -24.56
N LEU A 24 36.46 -5.26 -25.26
CA LEU A 24 35.41 -4.28 -24.99
C LEU A 24 34.06 -4.60 -25.68
N GLY A 25 33.94 -5.76 -26.34
CA GLY A 25 32.69 -6.23 -26.94
C GLY A 25 32.40 -5.73 -28.36
N LEU A 26 33.40 -5.17 -29.06
CA LEU A 26 33.24 -4.63 -30.41
C LEU A 26 33.21 -5.72 -31.49
N THR A 27 32.33 -5.53 -32.48
CA THR A 27 32.28 -6.40 -33.67
C THR A 27 33.49 -6.18 -34.57
N LEU A 28 33.86 -7.20 -35.35
CA LEU A 28 35.03 -7.13 -36.23
C LEU A 28 34.92 -6.01 -37.28
N ASP A 29 33.70 -5.70 -37.75
CA ASP A 29 33.45 -4.61 -38.69
C ASP A 29 33.70 -3.23 -38.06
N ALA A 30 33.27 -3.03 -36.81
CA ALA A 30 33.53 -1.81 -36.06
C ALA A 30 35.03 -1.63 -35.78
N ILE A 31 35.73 -2.73 -35.44
CA ILE A 31 37.19 -2.73 -35.26
C ILE A 31 37.91 -2.34 -36.58
N ALA A 32 37.45 -2.85 -37.72
CA ALA A 32 38.01 -2.51 -39.03
C ALA A 32 37.79 -1.03 -39.41
N GLN A 33 36.72 -0.40 -38.91
CA GLN A 33 36.45 1.02 -39.11
C GLN A 33 37.31 1.91 -38.20
N VAL A 34 37.50 1.50 -36.93
CA VAL A 34 38.41 2.16 -35.97
C VAL A 34 39.87 2.12 -36.44
N LEU A 35 40.30 1.05 -37.11
CA LEU A 35 41.66 0.95 -37.65
C LEU A 35 41.91 1.90 -38.84
N ARG A 36 40.86 2.35 -39.53
CA ARG A 36 40.94 3.28 -40.68
C ARG A 36 40.94 4.74 -40.25
N ASP A 37 40.06 5.14 -39.33
CA ASP A 37 39.97 6.52 -38.79
C ASP A 37 40.01 6.54 -37.25
N ARG A 38 41.23 6.47 -36.69
CA ARG A 38 41.50 6.08 -35.29
C ARG A 38 40.73 6.79 -34.19
N GLN A 39 40.56 8.11 -34.22
CA GLN A 39 40.04 8.86 -33.07
C GLN A 39 38.53 9.10 -33.10
N VAL A 40 37.99 9.51 -34.25
CA VAL A 40 36.55 9.82 -34.37
C VAL A 40 35.73 8.53 -34.40
N ALA A 41 36.19 7.50 -35.11
CA ALA A 41 35.48 6.22 -35.19
C ALA A 41 35.48 5.49 -33.84
N LEU A 42 36.58 5.51 -33.08
CA LEU A 42 36.63 4.86 -31.75
C LEU A 42 35.65 5.49 -30.77
N THR A 43 35.56 6.82 -30.75
CA THR A 43 34.65 7.54 -29.85
C THR A 43 33.19 7.25 -30.19
N GLN A 44 32.85 7.23 -31.49
CA GLN A 44 31.49 6.90 -31.97
C GLN A 44 31.12 5.44 -31.67
N VAL A 45 32.02 4.51 -31.96
CA VAL A 45 31.84 3.08 -31.75
C VAL A 45 31.66 2.76 -30.25
N ILE A 46 32.46 3.36 -29.36
CA ILE A 46 32.27 3.23 -27.91
C ILE A 46 30.91 3.80 -27.47
N ALA A 47 30.51 4.97 -27.99
CA ALA A 47 29.22 5.58 -27.65
C ALA A 47 28.03 4.75 -28.15
N GLU A 48 28.13 4.11 -29.30
CA GLU A 48 27.15 3.17 -29.83
C GLU A 48 27.05 1.89 -29.00
N SER A 49 28.19 1.27 -28.67
CA SER A 49 28.22 0.08 -27.81
C SER A 49 27.67 0.36 -26.42
N ARG A 50 28.00 1.51 -25.81
CA ARG A 50 27.42 1.91 -24.53
C ARG A 50 25.91 2.05 -24.62
N ARG A 51 25.39 2.75 -25.64
CA ARG A 51 23.93 2.86 -25.87
C ARG A 51 23.26 1.50 -26.06
N ALA A 52 23.89 0.58 -26.78
CA ALA A 52 23.37 -0.77 -26.98
C ALA A 52 23.35 -1.59 -25.66
N ILE A 53 24.40 -1.50 -24.85
CA ILE A 53 24.47 -2.13 -23.52
C ILE A 53 23.41 -1.53 -22.59
N ASP A 54 23.27 -0.20 -22.56
CA ASP A 54 22.28 0.49 -21.72
C ASP A 54 20.84 0.09 -22.13
N ALA A 55 20.58 -0.08 -23.43
CA ALA A 55 19.31 -0.57 -23.94
C ALA A 55 19.05 -2.03 -23.52
N GLU A 56 20.04 -2.90 -23.60
CA GLU A 56 19.90 -4.31 -23.17
C GLU A 56 19.74 -4.43 -21.64
N LEU A 57 20.47 -3.62 -20.86
CA LEU A 57 20.29 -3.55 -19.41
C LEU A 57 18.88 -3.09 -19.04
N THR A 58 18.37 -2.09 -19.75
CA THR A 58 16.99 -1.63 -19.57
C THR A 58 15.99 -2.75 -19.89
N ARG A 59 16.20 -3.46 -21.00
CA ARG A 59 15.36 -4.61 -21.40
C ARG A 59 15.37 -5.73 -20.36
N LEU A 60 16.56 -6.10 -19.87
CA LEU A 60 16.73 -7.14 -18.86
C LEU A 60 16.15 -6.73 -17.52
N ASN A 61 16.32 -5.47 -17.11
CA ASN A 61 15.71 -4.94 -15.89
C ASN A 61 14.18 -4.97 -15.97
N THR A 62 13.59 -4.54 -17.09
CA THR A 62 12.13 -4.64 -17.30
C THR A 62 11.64 -6.09 -17.26
N LEU A 63 12.40 -7.04 -17.82
CA LEU A 63 12.05 -8.46 -17.75
C LEU A 63 12.13 -8.98 -16.31
N ASN A 64 13.20 -8.65 -15.60
CA ASN A 64 13.41 -9.06 -14.21
C ASN A 64 12.32 -8.51 -13.30
N GLU A 65 11.94 -7.25 -13.50
CA GLU A 65 10.80 -6.62 -12.82
C GLU A 65 9.50 -7.40 -13.07
N ARG A 66 9.16 -7.68 -14.33
CA ARG A 66 7.96 -8.47 -14.66
C ARG A 66 7.95 -9.84 -13.99
N LEU A 67 9.10 -10.52 -13.94
CA LEU A 67 9.25 -11.79 -13.24
C LEU A 67 9.06 -11.65 -11.73
N ALA A 68 9.53 -10.56 -11.12
CA ALA A 68 9.34 -10.29 -9.69
C ALA A 68 7.86 -10.10 -9.33
N VAL A 69 7.08 -9.41 -10.17
CA VAL A 69 5.63 -9.30 -9.99
C VAL A 69 4.94 -10.65 -10.11
N LEU A 70 5.30 -11.45 -11.13
CA LEU A 70 4.75 -12.79 -11.29
C LEU A 70 5.09 -13.70 -10.10
N GLN A 71 6.29 -13.58 -9.56
CA GLN A 71 6.70 -14.32 -8.36
C GLN A 71 5.89 -13.89 -7.13
N ALA A 72 5.76 -12.59 -6.87
CA ALA A 72 4.96 -12.09 -5.75
C ALA A 72 3.48 -12.50 -5.85
N ALA A 73 2.95 -12.52 -7.07
CA ALA A 73 1.61 -13.00 -7.36
C ALA A 73 1.49 -14.54 -7.16
N SER A 74 2.55 -15.31 -7.46
CA SER A 74 2.65 -16.72 -7.09
C SER A 74 2.63 -16.95 -5.59
N ASP A 75 3.38 -16.14 -4.84
CA ASP A 75 3.52 -16.28 -3.40
C ASP A 75 2.24 -15.87 -2.63
N SER A 76 1.44 -14.97 -3.22
CA SER A 76 0.16 -14.50 -2.64
C SER A 76 -0.94 -15.56 -2.62
N GLY A 77 -0.74 -16.71 -3.25
CA GLY A 77 -1.70 -17.81 -3.24
C GLY A 77 -2.75 -17.74 -4.34
N LEU A 78 -2.63 -16.82 -5.32
CA LEU A 78 -3.38 -16.95 -6.57
C LEU A 78 -3.13 -18.36 -7.14
N ASN A 79 -4.19 -19.09 -7.48
CA ASN A 79 -4.05 -20.41 -8.08
C ASN A 79 -3.74 -20.26 -9.58
N TRP A 80 -2.45 -20.10 -9.91
CA TRP A 80 -1.93 -19.98 -11.29
C TRP A 80 -2.15 -21.22 -12.17
N ARG A 81 -2.63 -22.33 -11.59
CA ARG A 81 -2.93 -23.57 -12.33
C ARG A 81 -4.15 -23.47 -13.22
N ASP A 82 -5.15 -22.69 -12.80
CA ASP A 82 -6.42 -22.54 -13.52
C ASP A 82 -6.64 -21.10 -14.02
N ALA A 83 -5.63 -20.23 -13.87
CA ALA A 83 -5.70 -18.82 -14.26
C ALA A 83 -5.65 -18.64 -15.78
N ASP A 84 -6.52 -17.79 -16.31
CA ASP A 84 -6.44 -17.31 -17.69
C ASP A 84 -5.23 -16.37 -17.82
N TRP A 85 -4.15 -16.88 -18.40
CA TRP A 85 -2.86 -16.19 -18.51
C TRP A 85 -2.93 -14.87 -19.28
N PRO A 86 -3.58 -14.80 -20.46
CA PRO A 86 -3.89 -13.54 -21.14
C PRO A 86 -4.53 -12.48 -20.23
N ASP A 87 -5.59 -12.84 -19.50
CA ASP A 87 -6.32 -11.91 -18.64
C ASP A 87 -5.48 -11.45 -17.44
N THR A 88 -4.71 -12.38 -16.87
CA THR A 88 -3.84 -12.09 -15.74
C THR A 88 -2.69 -11.17 -16.13
N LEU A 89 -2.07 -11.39 -17.30
CA LEU A 89 -1.03 -10.50 -17.84
C LEU A 89 -1.59 -9.12 -18.20
N ALA A 90 -2.79 -9.06 -18.80
CA ALA A 90 -3.45 -7.79 -19.08
C ALA A 90 -3.75 -6.98 -17.81
N LEU A 91 -4.10 -7.68 -16.72
CA LEU A 91 -4.32 -7.08 -15.41
C LEU A 91 -3.05 -6.56 -14.75
N LEU A 92 -1.95 -7.31 -14.84
CA LEU A 92 -0.65 -6.84 -14.38
C LEU A 92 -0.15 -5.63 -15.18
N GLU A 93 -0.39 -5.58 -16.49
CA GLU A 93 -0.07 -4.40 -17.30
C GLU A 93 -0.94 -3.18 -16.91
N ARG A 94 -2.24 -3.37 -16.62
CA ARG A 94 -3.07 -2.29 -16.06
C ARG A 94 -2.54 -1.78 -14.71
N TYR A 95 -2.08 -2.67 -13.84
CA TYR A 95 -1.47 -2.26 -12.58
C TYR A 95 -0.21 -1.42 -12.81
N ARG A 96 0.60 -1.76 -13.82
CA ARG A 96 1.82 -1.02 -14.17
C ARG A 96 1.58 0.38 -14.74
N GLU A 97 0.36 0.72 -15.16
CA GLU A 97 -0.01 2.09 -15.52
C GLU A 97 -0.07 3.03 -14.30
N ARG A 98 -0.28 2.47 -13.09
CA ARG A 98 -0.53 3.22 -11.85
C ARG A 98 0.46 2.94 -10.72
N PHE A 99 1.19 1.83 -10.82
CA PHE A 99 2.10 1.31 -9.80
C PHE A 99 3.40 0.84 -10.44
N ASP A 100 4.50 1.01 -9.73
CA ASP A 100 5.71 0.31 -10.11
C ASP A 100 5.65 -1.17 -9.71
N THR A 101 6.58 -1.95 -10.26
CA THR A 101 6.69 -3.38 -10.03
C THR A 101 6.86 -3.75 -8.55
N ALA A 102 7.62 -2.97 -7.79
CA ALA A 102 7.89 -3.24 -6.37
C ALA A 102 6.66 -2.94 -5.51
N GLU A 103 5.91 -1.89 -5.85
CA GLU A 103 4.61 -1.57 -5.26
C GLU A 103 3.62 -2.71 -5.51
N ILE A 104 3.49 -3.18 -6.76
CA ILE A 104 2.59 -4.30 -7.10
C ILE A 104 2.99 -5.56 -6.32
N ALA A 105 4.27 -5.90 -6.29
CA ALA A 105 4.75 -7.06 -5.54
C ALA A 105 4.42 -6.95 -4.04
N THR A 106 4.58 -5.77 -3.46
CA THR A 106 4.24 -5.51 -2.05
C THR A 106 2.75 -5.63 -1.78
N ILE A 107 1.91 -5.07 -2.65
CA ILE A 107 0.45 -5.13 -2.54
C ILE A 107 -0.02 -6.58 -2.62
N LEU A 108 0.47 -7.33 -3.62
CA LEU A 108 0.10 -8.74 -3.80
C LEU A 108 0.61 -9.62 -2.66
N ALA A 109 1.83 -9.41 -2.17
CA ALA A 109 2.37 -10.18 -1.05
C ALA A 109 1.51 -10.07 0.22
N ARG A 110 0.97 -8.87 0.51
CA ARG A 110 0.11 -8.61 1.68
C ARG A 110 -1.34 -9.10 1.51
N TRP A 111 -1.75 -9.42 0.28
CA TRP A 111 -3.10 -9.91 0.00
C TRP A 111 -3.38 -11.19 0.80
N LYS A 112 -2.45 -12.14 0.80
CA LYS A 112 -2.60 -13.46 1.42
C LYS A 112 -3.01 -13.40 2.89
N ASP A 113 -2.42 -12.48 3.65
CA ASP A 113 -2.72 -12.32 5.08
C ASP A 113 -4.09 -11.69 5.33
N THR A 114 -4.59 -10.92 4.35
CA THR A 114 -5.82 -10.13 4.48
C THR A 114 -7.02 -10.74 3.74
N GLU A 115 -6.78 -11.68 2.81
CA GLU A 115 -7.76 -12.24 1.89
C GLU A 115 -9.01 -12.78 2.58
N SER A 116 -8.84 -13.61 3.62
CA SER A 116 -9.96 -14.21 4.34
C SER A 116 -10.84 -13.16 5.04
N THR A 117 -10.21 -12.10 5.55
CA THR A 117 -10.91 -11.00 6.23
C THR A 117 -11.65 -10.12 5.22
N LEU A 118 -11.01 -9.81 4.09
CA LEU A 118 -11.62 -9.05 2.99
C LEU A 118 -12.77 -9.82 2.35
N SER A 119 -12.61 -11.11 2.08
CA SER A 119 -13.64 -11.95 1.49
C SER A 119 -14.90 -11.98 2.36
N ARG A 120 -14.74 -12.10 3.69
CA ARG A 120 -15.88 -12.03 4.62
C ARG A 120 -16.53 -10.65 4.59
N LEU A 121 -15.75 -9.58 4.56
CA LEU A 121 -16.28 -8.22 4.45
C LEU A 121 -17.08 -8.02 3.16
N PHE A 122 -16.64 -8.58 2.04
CA PHE A 122 -17.37 -8.49 0.77
C PHE A 122 -18.73 -9.18 0.85
N VAL A 123 -18.81 -10.34 1.51
CA VAL A 123 -20.08 -11.02 1.79
C VAL A 123 -21.00 -10.15 2.65
N ASP A 124 -20.48 -9.56 3.73
CA ASP A 124 -21.28 -8.69 4.61
C ASP A 124 -21.81 -7.44 3.87
N VAL A 125 -21.00 -6.86 2.97
CA VAL A 125 -21.41 -5.71 2.16
C VAL A 125 -22.50 -6.10 1.15
N ARG A 126 -22.38 -7.27 0.50
CA ARG A 126 -23.40 -7.78 -0.41
C ARG A 126 -24.72 -8.05 0.31
N ASP A 127 -24.68 -8.68 1.48
CA ASP A 127 -25.88 -8.91 2.28
C ASP A 127 -26.58 -7.59 2.66
N ALA A 128 -25.81 -6.55 3.00
CA ALA A 128 -26.36 -5.22 3.24
C ALA A 128 -26.98 -4.59 1.98
N MET A 129 -26.38 -4.80 0.80
CA MET A 129 -26.94 -4.36 -0.49
C MET A 129 -28.25 -5.09 -0.82
N ASP A 130 -28.28 -6.41 -0.64
CA ASP A 130 -29.46 -7.25 -0.88
C ASP A 130 -30.63 -6.83 0.03
N ARG A 131 -30.32 -6.46 1.28
CA ARG A 131 -31.27 -5.88 2.25
C ARG A 131 -31.58 -4.40 2.02
N GLN A 132 -30.97 -3.77 1.01
CA GLN A 132 -31.11 -2.34 0.68
C GLN A 132 -30.84 -1.40 1.86
N VAL A 133 -29.83 -1.73 2.66
CA VAL A 133 -29.40 -0.91 3.80
C VAL A 133 -28.94 0.46 3.29
N LEU A 134 -29.43 1.55 3.92
CA LEU A 134 -29.06 2.90 3.51
C LEU A 134 -27.59 3.21 3.84
N PRO A 135 -26.82 3.89 2.96
CA PRO A 135 -25.40 4.17 3.18
C PRO A 135 -25.07 5.00 4.43
N ASP A 136 -26.02 5.78 4.95
CA ASP A 136 -25.89 6.60 6.17
C ASP A 136 -26.35 5.89 7.44
N SER A 137 -26.92 4.69 7.32
CA SER A 137 -27.33 3.88 8.47
C SER A 137 -26.13 3.43 9.31
N GLY A 138 -26.36 3.16 10.60
CA GLY A 138 -25.29 2.67 11.47
C GLY A 138 -24.72 1.32 11.05
N GLU A 139 -25.51 0.47 10.39
CA GLU A 139 -25.01 -0.76 9.81
C GLU A 139 -24.04 -0.51 8.65
N ALA A 140 -24.43 0.32 7.67
CA ALA A 140 -23.56 0.67 6.55
C ALA A 140 -22.29 1.41 7.02
N GLN A 141 -22.38 2.24 8.06
CA GLN A 141 -21.22 2.95 8.59
C GLN A 141 -20.23 2.06 9.34
N LYS A 142 -20.69 0.97 9.97
CA LYS A 142 -19.80 -0.08 10.51
C LYS A 142 -19.07 -0.82 9.39
N LEU A 143 -19.77 -1.11 8.29
CA LEU A 143 -19.15 -1.69 7.10
C LEU A 143 -18.14 -0.71 6.48
N ALA A 144 -18.47 0.58 6.39
CA ALA A 144 -17.57 1.61 5.89
C ALA A 144 -16.29 1.72 6.72
N TYR A 145 -16.40 1.69 8.06
CA TYR A 145 -15.23 1.67 8.93
C TYR A 145 -14.38 0.43 8.68
N ARG A 146 -14.99 -0.77 8.66
CA ARG A 146 -14.27 -2.04 8.39
C ARG A 146 -13.62 -2.05 7.01
N TRP A 147 -14.25 -1.44 6.01
CA TRP A 147 -13.72 -1.28 4.66
C TRP A 147 -12.46 -0.42 4.63
N LEU A 148 -12.53 0.78 5.21
CA LEU A 148 -11.39 1.68 5.32
C LEU A 148 -10.26 1.04 6.13
N ALA A 149 -10.60 0.39 7.24
CA ALA A 149 -9.65 -0.36 8.07
C ALA A 149 -8.93 -1.44 7.28
N ALA A 150 -9.66 -2.29 6.56
CA ALA A 150 -9.07 -3.37 5.78
C ALA A 150 -8.16 -2.84 4.65
N ALA A 151 -8.57 -1.75 3.98
CA ALA A 151 -7.73 -1.09 2.99
C ALA A 151 -6.44 -0.54 3.61
N MET A 152 -6.49 0.04 4.81
CA MET A 152 -5.32 0.58 5.50
C MET A 152 -4.40 -0.52 6.06
N GLN A 153 -4.94 -1.65 6.51
CA GLN A 153 -4.12 -2.82 6.85
C GLN A 153 -3.36 -3.32 5.63
N TRP A 154 -4.08 -3.55 4.53
CA TRP A 154 -3.51 -4.08 3.31
C TRP A 154 -2.44 -3.15 2.71
N MET A 155 -2.69 -1.84 2.72
CA MET A 155 -1.77 -0.83 2.19
C MET A 155 -0.79 -0.28 3.23
N ASN A 156 -0.70 -0.87 4.43
CA ASN A 156 0.17 -0.44 5.53
C ASN A 156 0.05 1.07 5.85
N GLY A 157 -1.19 1.56 5.90
CA GLY A 157 -1.53 2.95 6.22
C GLY A 157 -1.36 3.96 5.08
N ASP A 158 -0.91 3.53 3.89
CA ASP A 158 -0.71 4.43 2.75
C ASP A 158 -2.01 4.75 2.02
N ILE A 159 -2.56 5.95 2.29
CA ILE A 159 -3.76 6.48 1.62
C ILE A 159 -3.53 6.71 0.12
N GLY A 160 -2.30 7.04 -0.28
CA GLY A 160 -1.94 7.27 -1.68
C GLY A 160 -2.08 5.99 -2.49
N ILE A 161 -1.49 4.89 -2.01
CA ILE A 161 -1.59 3.56 -2.62
C ILE A 161 -3.05 3.10 -2.62
N ALA A 162 -3.77 3.18 -1.49
CA ALA A 162 -5.17 2.75 -1.41
C ALA A 162 -6.08 3.51 -2.41
N ARG A 163 -5.86 4.81 -2.58
CA ARG A 163 -6.62 5.63 -3.54
C ARG A 163 -6.29 5.28 -4.99
N ARG A 164 -5.02 5.10 -5.34
CA ARG A 164 -4.63 4.63 -6.70
C ARG A 164 -5.17 3.24 -6.97
N TRP A 165 -5.20 2.37 -5.97
CA TRP A 165 -5.73 1.02 -6.09
C TRP A 165 -7.23 1.06 -6.38
N ARG A 166 -7.99 1.86 -5.63
CA ARG A 166 -9.41 2.07 -5.88
C ARG A 166 -9.67 2.56 -7.31
N GLN A 167 -8.86 3.48 -7.82
CA GLN A 167 -9.02 4.03 -9.17
C GLN A 167 -8.87 2.99 -10.28
N LEU A 168 -8.21 1.84 -10.03
CA LEU A 168 -8.16 0.74 -10.98
C LEU A 168 -9.55 0.11 -11.24
N HIS A 169 -10.49 0.30 -10.33
CA HIS A 169 -11.85 -0.20 -10.44
C HIS A 169 -12.84 0.84 -10.98
N ASP A 170 -12.38 2.06 -11.32
CA ASP A 170 -13.21 3.12 -11.91
C ASP A 170 -13.46 2.87 -13.43
N ASP A 171 -12.65 2.02 -14.08
CA ASP A 171 -12.72 1.77 -15.53
C ASP A 171 -13.82 0.77 -15.94
N ALA A 172 -14.44 1.00 -17.10
CA ALA A 172 -15.58 0.22 -17.61
C ALA A 172 -15.23 -1.20 -18.10
N VAL A 173 -13.94 -1.56 -18.17
CA VAL A 173 -13.51 -2.92 -18.51
C VAL A 173 -13.40 -3.70 -17.20
N PRO A 174 -14.19 -4.75 -16.97
CA PRO A 174 -14.04 -5.59 -15.79
C PRO A 174 -12.59 -6.05 -15.69
N ALA A 175 -11.87 -5.61 -14.66
CA ALA A 175 -10.65 -6.30 -14.27
C ALA A 175 -11.04 -7.75 -13.92
N PRO A 176 -10.23 -8.77 -14.29
CA PRO A 176 -10.40 -10.11 -13.78
C PRO A 176 -10.51 -10.01 -12.27
N ASP A 177 -11.65 -10.50 -11.79
CA ASP A 177 -12.17 -10.21 -10.48
C ASP A 177 -11.19 -10.69 -9.43
N HIS A 178 -10.48 -9.77 -8.78
CA HIS A 178 -9.67 -10.11 -7.62
C HIS A 178 -10.63 -10.36 -6.46
N ALA A 179 -11.06 -11.62 -6.33
CA ALA A 179 -11.80 -12.12 -5.18
C ALA A 179 -13.20 -11.53 -4.95
N GLY A 180 -13.90 -11.11 -6.00
CA GLY A 180 -15.30 -10.65 -5.92
C GLY A 180 -15.44 -9.15 -5.64
N LEU A 181 -14.50 -8.33 -6.11
CA LEU A 181 -14.58 -6.88 -6.11
C LEU A 181 -15.29 -6.40 -7.39
N ASP A 182 -16.61 -6.45 -7.38
CA ASP A 182 -17.43 -5.93 -8.48
C ASP A 182 -17.72 -4.41 -8.32
N HIS A 183 -18.05 -3.76 -9.44
CA HIS A 183 -18.33 -2.32 -9.48
C HIS A 183 -19.54 -1.95 -8.61
N ALA A 184 -20.54 -2.82 -8.46
CA ALA A 184 -21.74 -2.51 -7.67
C ALA A 184 -21.44 -2.46 -6.17
N LEU A 185 -20.64 -3.42 -5.68
CA LEU A 185 -20.14 -3.49 -4.32
C LEU A 185 -19.33 -2.25 -3.98
N ILE A 186 -18.39 -1.87 -4.86
CA ILE A 186 -17.58 -0.66 -4.70
C ILE A 186 -18.48 0.58 -4.66
N ALA A 187 -19.36 0.75 -5.64
CA ALA A 187 -20.24 1.92 -5.71
C ALA A 187 -21.15 2.09 -4.48
N TYR A 188 -21.61 0.98 -3.88
CA TYR A 188 -22.38 1.02 -2.64
C TYR A 188 -21.52 1.45 -1.44
N ILE A 189 -20.42 0.76 -1.17
CA ILE A 189 -19.59 1.04 0.01
C ILE A 189 -18.90 2.40 -0.08
N GLU A 190 -18.63 2.90 -1.29
CA GLU A 190 -18.13 4.25 -1.52
C GLU A 190 -19.08 5.35 -1.05
N GLN A 191 -20.39 5.14 -1.16
CA GLN A 191 -21.35 6.11 -0.64
C GLN A 191 -21.24 6.22 0.88
N ALA A 192 -21.12 5.09 1.58
CA ALA A 192 -20.98 5.06 3.03
C ALA A 192 -19.63 5.63 3.50
N THR A 193 -18.53 5.22 2.86
CA THR A 193 -17.18 5.70 3.20
C THR A 193 -16.97 7.18 2.90
N ARG A 194 -17.59 7.72 1.83
CA ARG A 194 -17.56 9.17 1.55
C ARG A 194 -18.17 9.98 2.68
N LEU A 195 -19.29 9.53 3.24
CA LEU A 195 -19.91 10.21 4.38
C LEU A 195 -19.03 10.10 5.64
N HIS A 196 -18.45 8.92 5.87
CA HIS A 196 -17.53 8.67 6.99
C HIS A 196 -16.29 9.60 6.92
N LEU A 197 -15.65 9.69 5.76
CA LEU A 197 -14.49 10.55 5.55
C LEU A 197 -14.85 12.05 5.60
N ALA A 198 -16.04 12.43 5.12
CA ALA A 198 -16.51 13.81 5.22
C ALA A 198 -16.66 14.25 6.68
N ALA A 199 -17.10 13.37 7.57
CA ALA A 199 -17.18 13.66 8.99
C ALA A 199 -15.81 13.86 9.64
N TRP A 200 -14.82 13.01 9.32
CA TRP A 200 -13.44 13.26 9.77
C TRP A 200 -12.91 14.62 9.28
N ARG A 201 -13.17 14.97 8.02
CA ARG A 201 -12.71 16.24 7.43
C ARG A 201 -13.35 17.51 8.01
N ARG A 202 -14.43 17.41 8.79
CA ARG A 202 -14.98 18.56 9.51
C ARG A 202 -14.13 18.96 10.71
N HIS A 203 -13.32 18.04 11.21
CA HIS A 203 -12.51 18.22 12.43
C HIS A 203 -11.00 18.14 12.17
N LEU A 204 -10.59 17.38 11.15
CA LEU A 204 -9.19 17.15 10.80
C LEU A 204 -8.90 17.61 9.38
N THR A 205 -7.73 18.18 9.17
CA THR A 205 -7.18 18.45 7.83
C THR A 205 -6.71 17.15 7.17
N ASP A 206 -6.52 17.15 5.85
CA ASP A 206 -5.99 15.98 5.14
C ASP A 206 -4.57 15.59 5.62
N ASP A 207 -3.73 16.55 5.99
CA ASP A 207 -2.42 16.29 6.60
C ASP A 207 -2.55 15.59 7.96
N GLU A 208 -3.45 16.07 8.81
CA GLU A 208 -3.73 15.46 10.11
C GLU A 208 -4.24 14.03 9.97
N ILE A 209 -5.15 13.78 9.01
CA ILE A 209 -5.60 12.43 8.68
C ILE A 209 -4.41 11.58 8.21
N GLN A 210 -3.53 12.12 7.37
CA GLN A 210 -2.33 11.41 6.90
C GLN A 210 -1.41 11.01 8.06
N ARG A 211 -1.26 11.84 9.08
CA ARG A 211 -0.41 11.59 10.26
C ARG A 211 -0.97 10.56 11.25
N LEU A 212 -2.26 10.23 11.20
CA LEU A 212 -2.83 9.18 12.08
C LEU A 212 -2.27 7.80 11.74
N ASP A 213 -2.03 6.97 12.76
CA ASP A 213 -1.78 5.55 12.55
C ASP A 213 -3.08 4.82 12.21
N LYS A 214 -3.21 4.44 10.94
CA LYS A 214 -4.38 3.76 10.37
C LYS A 214 -4.25 2.25 10.42
N THR A 215 -3.12 1.74 10.90
CA THR A 215 -2.85 0.30 11.05
C THR A 215 -3.36 -0.26 12.38
N LEU A 216 -3.93 0.57 13.26
CA LEU A 216 -4.43 0.16 14.56
C LEU A 216 -5.90 -0.28 14.57
N SER A 217 -6.56 -0.37 13.41
CA SER A 217 -8.01 -0.64 13.34
C SER A 217 -8.42 -1.96 13.99
N ALA A 218 -7.60 -3.02 13.87
CA ALA A 218 -7.88 -4.29 14.53
C ALA A 218 -7.88 -4.15 16.06
N GLU A 219 -6.95 -3.38 16.61
CA GLU A 219 -6.87 -3.12 18.05
C GLU A 219 -8.03 -2.26 18.54
N TRP A 220 -8.45 -1.27 17.75
CA TRP A 220 -9.65 -0.45 18.00
C TRP A 220 -10.93 -1.30 18.02
N ILE A 221 -11.08 -2.23 17.07
CA ILE A 221 -12.22 -3.16 17.01
C ILE A 221 -12.26 -4.05 18.26
N THR A 222 -11.13 -4.69 18.59
CA THR A 222 -11.03 -5.56 19.76
C THR A 222 -11.28 -4.78 21.05
N PHE A 223 -10.71 -3.58 21.19
CA PHE A 223 -10.92 -2.74 22.36
C PHE A 223 -12.40 -2.38 22.55
N GLY A 224 -13.10 -1.99 21.47
CA GLY A 224 -14.53 -1.71 21.54
C GLY A 224 -15.37 -2.93 21.91
N ALA A 225 -14.99 -4.12 21.46
CA ALA A 225 -15.66 -5.37 21.85
C ALA A 225 -15.45 -5.68 23.35
N ASP A 226 -14.22 -5.53 23.84
CA ASP A 226 -13.88 -5.80 25.24
C ASP A 226 -14.60 -4.84 26.19
N VAL A 227 -14.69 -3.55 25.86
CA VAL A 227 -15.46 -2.58 26.68
C VAL A 227 -16.95 -2.90 26.65
N ARG A 228 -17.52 -3.28 25.50
CA ARG A 228 -18.94 -3.70 25.45
C ARG A 228 -19.21 -4.93 26.30
N LEU A 229 -18.29 -5.89 26.33
CA LEU A 229 -18.37 -7.05 27.23
C LEU A 229 -18.34 -6.61 28.70
N ALA A 230 -17.43 -5.69 29.07
CA ALA A 230 -17.35 -5.14 30.42
C ALA A 230 -18.64 -4.38 30.82
N ILE A 231 -19.24 -3.62 29.89
CA ILE A 231 -20.54 -2.97 30.11
C ILE A 231 -21.63 -4.01 30.36
N ALA A 232 -21.69 -5.09 29.56
CA ALA A 232 -22.72 -6.12 29.67
C ALA A 232 -22.60 -6.98 30.95
N CYS A 233 -21.37 -7.25 31.39
CA CYS A 233 -21.11 -8.07 32.57
C CYS A 233 -21.20 -7.31 33.90
N GLY A 234 -21.26 -5.97 33.88
CA GLY A 234 -21.15 -5.14 35.08
C GLY A 234 -19.72 -5.11 35.64
N ALA A 235 -19.45 -4.18 36.56
CA ALA A 235 -18.11 -3.84 37.05
C ALA A 235 -17.38 -4.94 37.86
N ASP A 236 -17.93 -6.16 37.93
CA ASP A 236 -17.43 -7.24 38.80
C ASP A 236 -16.38 -8.17 38.16
N ASN A 237 -16.16 -8.08 36.83
CA ASN A 237 -15.42 -9.15 36.11
C ASN A 237 -14.11 -8.74 35.39
N GLY A 238 -13.54 -7.55 35.57
CA GLY A 238 -12.24 -7.30 34.97
C GLY A 238 -11.72 -5.87 34.97
N ASP A 239 -10.41 -5.79 35.15
CA ASP A 239 -9.48 -4.68 35.20
C ASP A 239 -9.88 -3.42 34.40
N ILE A 240 -10.78 -2.61 34.99
CA ILE A 240 -11.16 -1.29 34.47
C ILE A 240 -9.91 -0.44 34.23
N ALA A 241 -8.91 -0.53 35.11
CA ALA A 241 -7.66 0.21 34.98
C ALA A 241 -6.87 -0.22 33.72
N SER A 242 -6.84 -1.51 33.39
CA SER A 242 -6.25 -2.01 32.14
C SER A 242 -6.99 -1.53 30.90
N LEU A 243 -8.33 -1.53 30.90
CA LEU A 243 -9.11 -0.98 29.77
C LEU A 243 -8.86 0.53 29.59
N VAL A 244 -8.80 1.28 30.70
CA VAL A 244 -8.46 2.70 30.68
C VAL A 244 -7.02 2.93 30.21
N SER A 245 -6.06 2.12 30.64
CA SER A 245 -4.67 2.19 30.17
C SER A 245 -4.56 1.91 28.68
N ARG A 246 -5.24 0.86 28.19
CA ARG A 246 -5.27 0.50 26.77
C ARG A 246 -5.93 1.57 25.90
N TRP A 247 -7.00 2.22 26.38
CA TRP A 247 -7.60 3.38 25.73
C TRP A 247 -6.59 4.50 25.51
N HIS A 248 -5.88 4.90 26.56
CA HIS A 248 -4.86 5.96 26.47
C HIS A 248 -3.73 5.57 25.52
N SER A 249 -3.23 4.34 25.62
CA SER A 249 -2.18 3.82 24.74
C SER A 249 -2.61 3.81 23.27
N LEU A 250 -3.85 3.39 22.98
CA LEU A 250 -4.38 3.40 21.60
C LEU A 250 -4.50 4.82 21.06
N LEU A 251 -4.99 5.77 21.85
CA LEU A 251 -5.03 7.17 21.43
C LEU A 251 -3.63 7.73 21.16
N GLU A 252 -2.69 7.50 22.07
CA GLU A 252 -1.31 7.99 21.96
C GLU A 252 -0.62 7.43 20.71
N ARG A 253 -0.75 6.12 20.45
CA ARG A 253 -0.19 5.49 19.25
C ARG A 253 -0.89 5.97 17.99
N THR A 254 -2.22 6.09 18.01
CA THR A 254 -3.01 6.59 16.86
C THR A 254 -2.58 8.00 16.45
N THR A 255 -2.23 8.86 17.41
CA THR A 255 -1.81 10.24 17.12
C THR A 255 -0.30 10.47 17.18
N HIS A 256 0.51 9.41 17.35
CA HIS A 256 1.95 9.49 17.55
C HIS A 256 2.36 10.47 18.67
N GLY A 257 1.57 10.53 19.74
CA GLY A 257 1.79 11.43 20.88
C GLY A 257 1.36 12.89 20.66
N ASP A 258 0.81 13.24 19.49
CA ASP A 258 0.30 14.60 19.23
C ASP A 258 -0.98 14.85 20.03
N VAL A 259 -0.87 15.73 21.04
CA VAL A 259 -1.96 16.07 21.97
C VAL A 259 -3.07 16.86 21.28
N ALA A 260 -2.73 17.77 20.37
CA ALA A 260 -3.71 18.58 19.65
C ALA A 260 -4.51 17.70 18.67
N LEU A 261 -3.81 16.81 17.95
CA LEU A 261 -4.43 15.83 17.06
C LEU A 261 -5.34 14.86 17.84
N ARG A 262 -4.90 14.40 19.02
CA ARG A 262 -5.71 13.58 19.92
C ARG A 262 -6.99 14.30 20.35
N GLY A 263 -6.90 15.57 20.72
CA GLY A 263 -8.06 16.40 21.05
C GLY A 263 -9.06 16.48 19.89
N LYS A 264 -8.58 16.75 18.67
CA LYS A 264 -9.42 16.79 17.45
C LYS A 264 -10.07 15.44 17.14
N LEU A 265 -9.32 14.34 17.28
CA LEU A 265 -9.84 12.99 17.08
C LEU A 265 -11.01 12.70 18.03
N LEU A 266 -10.86 13.02 19.31
CA LEU A 266 -11.92 12.84 20.32
C LEU A 266 -13.12 13.75 20.05
N GLN A 267 -12.88 15.01 19.67
CA GLN A 267 -13.95 15.94 19.28
C GLN A 267 -14.76 15.41 18.10
N ALA A 268 -14.11 14.84 17.09
CA ALA A 268 -14.81 14.24 15.95
C ALA A 268 -15.66 13.03 16.37
N LEU A 269 -15.12 12.13 17.19
CA LEU A 269 -15.87 10.97 17.70
C LEU A 269 -17.07 11.39 18.57
N LEU A 270 -16.96 12.48 19.33
CA LEU A 270 -18.06 13.00 20.16
C LEU A 270 -19.06 13.87 19.38
N GLY A 271 -18.63 14.52 18.30
CA GLY A 271 -19.41 15.50 17.57
C GLY A 271 -20.14 14.97 16.34
N GLU A 272 -19.68 13.87 15.75
CA GLU A 272 -20.19 13.37 14.46
C GLU A 272 -21.04 12.10 14.65
N PRO A 273 -22.38 12.16 14.47
CA PRO A 273 -23.26 11.00 14.61
C PRO A 273 -22.88 9.84 13.70
N ILE A 274 -22.35 10.15 12.52
CA ILE A 274 -21.97 9.13 11.55
C ILE A 274 -20.71 8.36 11.98
N LEU A 275 -19.76 9.04 12.63
CA LEU A 275 -18.58 8.39 13.21
C LEU A 275 -18.98 7.55 14.40
N GLN A 276 -19.90 8.02 15.25
CA GLN A 276 -20.42 7.26 16.38
C GLN A 276 -21.14 5.97 15.97
N ALA A 277 -21.82 6.01 14.82
CA ALA A 277 -22.55 4.86 14.30
C ALA A 277 -21.61 3.80 13.70
N GLY A 278 -20.49 4.23 13.09
CA GLY A 278 -19.57 3.34 12.38
C GLY A 278 -18.29 2.94 13.12
N HIS A 279 -17.71 3.85 13.91
CA HIS A 279 -16.45 3.62 14.62
C HIS A 279 -16.64 2.58 15.73
N PRO A 280 -15.64 1.73 16.04
CA PRO A 280 -15.74 0.73 17.10
C PRO A 280 -16.06 1.32 18.47
N ILE A 281 -15.62 2.57 18.67
CA ILE A 281 -15.84 3.38 19.87
C ILE A 281 -17.07 4.26 19.63
N GLY A 282 -18.23 3.67 19.91
CA GLY A 282 -19.53 4.32 19.85
C GLY A 282 -19.86 5.12 21.10
N LEU A 283 -21.03 5.74 21.12
CA LEU A 283 -21.52 6.56 22.24
C LEU A 283 -21.59 5.80 23.57
N ASP A 284 -21.95 4.52 23.55
CA ASP A 284 -22.01 3.65 24.72
C ASP A 284 -20.64 3.51 25.40
N ILE A 285 -19.60 3.28 24.60
CA ILE A 285 -18.21 3.15 25.05
C ILE A 285 -17.67 4.51 25.50
N LEU A 286 -17.91 5.58 24.76
CA LEU A 286 -17.48 6.94 25.14
C LEU A 286 -18.09 7.35 26.48
N ALA A 287 -19.40 7.11 26.67
CA ALA A 287 -20.07 7.39 27.94
C ALA A 287 -19.53 6.52 29.09
N TRP A 288 -19.18 5.26 28.82
CA TRP A 288 -18.53 4.41 29.81
C TRP A 288 -17.15 4.93 30.19
N LEU A 289 -16.30 5.28 29.21
CA LEU A 289 -14.96 5.85 29.42
C LEU A 289 -15.03 7.17 30.19
N GLN A 290 -16.03 8.01 29.92
CA GLN A 290 -16.26 9.24 30.66
C GLN A 290 -16.52 8.97 32.15
N ARG A 291 -17.34 7.96 32.48
CA ARG A 291 -17.61 7.58 33.87
C ARG A 291 -16.38 7.04 34.59
N GLN A 292 -15.42 6.47 33.85
CA GLN A 292 -14.14 6.02 34.40
C GLN A 292 -13.08 7.15 34.48
N GLY A 293 -13.42 8.39 34.10
CA GLY A 293 -12.47 9.51 34.09
C GLY A 293 -11.46 9.48 32.93
N ALA A 294 -11.64 8.60 31.94
CA ALA A 294 -10.66 8.35 30.88
C ALA A 294 -10.75 9.29 29.66
N LEU A 295 -11.74 10.18 29.61
CA LEU A 295 -11.86 11.22 28.58
C LEU A 295 -11.20 12.55 28.98
N LEU A 296 -10.80 12.70 30.24
CA LEU A 296 -10.09 13.88 30.70
C LEU A 296 -8.61 13.72 30.32
N VAL A 297 -8.16 14.53 29.36
CA VAL A 297 -6.73 14.76 29.18
C VAL A 297 -6.25 15.46 30.43
N ASP A 298 -5.35 14.83 31.18
CA ASP A 298 -4.62 15.50 32.25
C ASP A 298 -3.85 16.67 31.60
N ASP A 299 -4.39 17.87 31.74
CA ASP A 299 -3.66 19.09 31.46
C ASP A 299 -2.56 19.14 32.52
N GLY A 300 -1.37 18.65 32.15
CA GLY A 300 -0.13 18.70 32.95
C GLY A 300 0.35 20.14 33.17
N ASN A 301 -0.51 20.98 33.74
CA ASN A 301 -0.23 22.34 34.14
C ASN A 301 -1.00 22.71 35.41
N THR A 302 -0.88 21.89 36.46
CA THR A 302 -0.92 22.44 37.82
C THR A 302 0.37 23.21 38.04
N VAL A 303 0.34 24.49 37.71
CA VAL A 303 1.25 25.49 38.26
C VAL A 303 1.20 25.32 39.78
N SER A 304 2.28 24.79 40.33
CA SER A 304 2.52 24.72 41.77
C SER A 304 2.66 26.16 42.28
N GLY A 305 1.54 26.75 42.70
CA GLY A 305 1.49 27.99 43.45
C GLY A 305 1.29 27.67 44.93
N ALA A 306 2.42 27.54 45.64
CA ALA A 306 2.55 27.77 47.08
C ALA A 306 4.00 28.15 47.36
#